data_AF-A0A176S1N6-F1
#
_entry.id   AF-A0A176S1N6-F1
#
_cell.length_a   1.000
_cell.length_b   1.000
_cell.length_c   1.000
_cell.angle_alpha   90.00
_cell.angle_beta   90.00
_cell.angle_gamma   90.00
#
_symmetry.space_group_name_H-M   'P 1'
#
loop_
_entity.id
_entity.type
_entity.pdbx_description
1 polymer ?
#
loop_
_entity_poly.entity_id
_entity_poly.type
_entity_poly.pdbx_seq_one_letter_code
_entity_poly.pdbx_strand_id
1 'polypeptide(L)'
;MYVEPRSRLCSLLIAKDGAIKFNLTNFMEFYMKNKIIHLSVLVMLGLFMSMNASASRMHYNIAKNAAHGLAQSAWDNIDHDCTRLNQFVKIINAGVRDVLRDIGTKYRGRAAEDFGIGYIHGLRDVLRTVVRDCVGECRMLGDAMGEWSGKMFCRLAVVIGHAPSFTSRIANIDGGICGRAYRSACENNFVGTAQSMCPAYANGHPFWNFYRGRDGGSCGYNPY
;
A
#
# COMPACT_ATOMS: atom_id res chain seq x y z
N MET A 1 23.82 12.88 27.87
CA MET A 1 22.41 12.58 28.21
C MET A 1 21.85 11.73 27.08
N TYR A 2 21.67 10.44 27.36
CA TYR A 2 21.08 9.46 26.44
C TYR A 2 19.55 9.57 26.53
N VAL A 3 18.88 9.67 25.38
CA VAL A 3 17.42 9.63 25.29
C VAL A 3 17.04 8.40 24.47
N GLU A 4 16.45 7.40 25.15
CA GLU A 4 15.86 6.20 24.55
C GLU A 4 14.67 6.54 23.63
N PRO A 5 14.47 5.79 22.54
CA PRO A 5 13.19 5.78 21.83
C PRO A 5 12.27 4.70 22.41
N ARG A 6 11.18 5.13 23.06
CA ARG A 6 10.04 4.26 23.42
C ARG A 6 9.30 3.83 22.16
N SER A 7 9.54 2.59 21.74
CA SER A 7 8.68 1.83 20.84
C SER A 7 7.59 1.11 21.65
N ARG A 8 6.35 1.59 21.58
CA ARG A 8 5.16 0.82 21.98
C ARG A 8 4.00 1.18 21.07
N LEU A 9 3.54 0.20 20.29
CA LEU A 9 2.14 -0.24 20.17
C LEU A 9 1.91 -0.91 18.81
N CYS A 10 2.05 -2.24 18.79
CA CYS A 10 1.05 -3.14 18.21
C CYS A 10 1.33 -4.56 18.72
N SER A 11 0.78 -4.86 19.91
CA SER A 11 0.69 -6.21 20.45
C SER A 11 -0.61 -6.30 21.24
N LEU A 12 -1.59 -7.05 20.70
CA LEU A 12 -2.73 -7.77 21.31
C LEU A 12 -3.77 -8.02 20.19
N LEU A 13 -4.41 -9.18 19.98
CA LEU A 13 -4.73 -10.38 20.77
C LEU A 13 -4.60 -11.63 19.87
N ILE A 14 -3.92 -12.71 20.28
CA ILE A 14 -4.42 -13.91 20.99
C ILE A 14 -5.61 -14.60 20.32
N ALA A 15 -5.34 -15.72 19.65
CA ALA A 15 -6.22 -16.89 19.61
C ALA A 15 -5.46 -18.08 20.21
N LYS A 16 -6.15 -18.82 21.08
CA LYS A 16 -5.68 -19.90 21.94
C LYS A 16 -5.35 -21.20 21.17
N ASP A 17 -4.56 -22.02 21.87
CA ASP A 17 -4.43 -23.49 21.81
C ASP A 17 -3.45 -24.14 20.80
N GLY A 18 -2.49 -24.90 21.35
CA GLY A 18 -1.80 -26.00 20.66
C GLY A 18 -0.27 -25.88 20.57
N ALA A 19 0.45 -26.58 21.45
CA ALA A 19 1.91 -26.58 21.57
C ALA A 19 2.65 -27.29 20.42
N ILE A 20 3.80 -26.74 19.98
CA ILE A 20 4.86 -27.50 19.29
C ILE A 20 6.22 -27.08 19.86
N LYS A 21 6.90 -28.02 20.54
CA LYS A 21 8.31 -27.94 20.94
C LYS A 21 9.19 -28.23 19.73
N PHE A 22 10.13 -27.34 19.41
CA PHE A 22 11.26 -27.66 18.53
C PHE A 22 12.54 -27.76 19.36
N ASN A 23 13.23 -28.90 19.26
CA ASN A 23 14.51 -29.14 19.92
C ASN A 23 15.62 -29.19 18.86
N LEU A 24 16.61 -28.32 19.02
CA LEU A 24 17.73 -28.04 18.13
C LEU A 24 18.98 -28.67 18.71
N THR A 25 19.33 -29.89 18.30
CA THR A 25 20.65 -30.50 18.56
C THR A 25 20.70 -31.81 17.79
N ASN A 26 21.34 -31.78 16.62
CA ASN A 26 21.96 -32.89 15.87
C ASN A 26 22.00 -32.47 14.39
N PHE A 27 23.09 -32.49 13.65
CA PHE A 27 24.45 -32.85 13.97
C PHE A 27 25.20 -32.35 12.73
N MET A 28 25.91 -31.23 12.86
CA MET A 28 26.87 -30.77 11.87
C MET A 28 28.11 -31.67 11.94
N GLU A 29 28.05 -32.92 11.49
CA GLU A 29 29.31 -33.66 11.35
C GLU A 29 29.16 -34.87 10.44
N PHE A 30 30.19 -35.08 9.61
CA PHE A 30 30.36 -36.08 8.56
C PHE A 30 30.02 -35.60 7.14
N TYR A 31 30.79 -34.65 6.60
CA TYR A 31 32.01 -34.90 5.81
C TYR A 31 31.80 -35.84 4.60
N MET A 32 32.35 -35.39 3.46
CA MET A 32 32.60 -36.08 2.18
C MET A 32 31.66 -35.63 1.04
N LYS A 33 32.12 -35.20 -0.14
CA LYS A 33 33.47 -35.12 -0.73
C LYS A 33 33.37 -34.31 -2.03
N ASN A 34 33.95 -33.11 -2.05
CA ASN A 34 34.86 -32.61 -3.09
C ASN A 34 34.58 -32.72 -4.60
N LYS A 35 33.32 -32.73 -5.11
CA LYS A 35 33.09 -32.60 -6.58
C LYS A 35 31.92 -31.71 -7.03
N ILE A 36 31.29 -30.94 -6.15
CA ILE A 36 30.10 -30.12 -6.48
C ILE A 36 30.34 -28.64 -6.17
N ILE A 37 31.48 -28.09 -6.57
CA ILE A 37 31.79 -26.66 -6.34
C ILE A 37 31.70 -25.82 -7.62
N HIS A 38 31.69 -26.44 -8.81
CA HIS A 38 31.56 -25.69 -10.06
C HIS A 38 30.14 -25.62 -10.66
N LEU A 39 29.22 -26.53 -10.29
CA LEU A 39 27.82 -26.46 -10.78
C LEU A 39 26.89 -25.60 -9.90
N SER A 40 27.29 -25.29 -8.67
CA SER A 40 26.49 -24.51 -7.71
C SER A 40 26.54 -23.00 -7.99
N VAL A 41 27.53 -22.52 -8.76
CA VAL A 41 27.67 -21.08 -9.09
C VAL A 41 26.75 -20.68 -10.25
N LEU A 42 26.50 -21.56 -11.22
CA LEU A 42 25.63 -21.28 -12.37
C LEU A 42 24.13 -21.38 -12.05
N VAL A 43 23.73 -22.26 -11.12
CA VAL A 43 22.33 -22.34 -10.66
C VAL A 43 21.97 -21.18 -9.73
N MET A 44 22.92 -20.68 -8.94
CA MET A 44 22.72 -19.49 -8.09
C MET A 44 22.50 -18.22 -8.93
N LEU A 45 23.22 -18.03 -10.04
CA LEU A 45 23.02 -16.88 -10.93
C LEU A 45 21.67 -16.89 -11.68
N GLY A 46 21.07 -18.07 -11.90
CA GLY A 46 19.70 -18.21 -12.44
C GLY A 46 18.58 -18.04 -11.40
N LEU A 47 18.88 -18.22 -10.10
CA LEU A 47 17.91 -18.10 -9.00
C LEU A 47 17.74 -16.66 -8.46
N PHE A 48 18.67 -15.75 -8.73
CA PHE A 48 18.52 -14.35 -8.31
C PHE A 48 17.50 -13.56 -9.15
N MET A 49 17.13 -14.04 -10.34
CA MET A 49 16.07 -13.38 -11.13
C MET A 49 14.66 -13.76 -10.67
N SER A 50 14.47 -14.91 -10.02
CA SER A 50 13.15 -15.39 -9.56
C SER A 50 12.80 -15.00 -8.12
N MET A 51 13.77 -14.62 -7.28
CA MET A 51 13.52 -14.09 -5.93
C MET A 51 13.04 -12.63 -5.91
N ASN A 52 13.36 -11.84 -6.93
CA ASN A 52 12.91 -10.44 -7.00
C ASN A 52 11.41 -10.32 -7.24
N ALA A 53 10.79 -11.27 -7.95
CA ALA A 53 9.35 -11.27 -8.18
C ALA A 53 8.55 -11.72 -6.93
N SER A 54 9.08 -12.67 -6.15
CA SER A 54 8.42 -13.14 -4.93
C SER A 54 8.50 -12.12 -3.78
N ALA A 55 9.64 -11.44 -3.62
CA ALA A 55 9.79 -10.37 -2.63
C ALA A 55 8.96 -9.12 -2.98
N SER A 56 8.87 -8.77 -4.26
CA SER A 56 8.00 -7.68 -4.77
C SER A 56 6.53 -7.93 -4.43
N ARG A 57 6.05 -9.15 -4.72
CA ARG A 57 4.68 -9.57 -4.37
C ARG A 57 4.45 -9.61 -2.85
N MET A 58 5.47 -9.93 -2.06
CA MET A 58 5.38 -9.96 -0.59
C MET A 58 5.13 -8.56 -0.01
N HIS A 59 5.92 -7.55 -0.36
CA HIS A 59 5.76 -6.19 0.18
C HIS A 59 4.42 -5.57 -0.22
N TYR A 60 4.00 -5.77 -1.47
CA TYR A 60 2.69 -5.40 -1.96
C TYR A 60 1.57 -6.03 -1.12
N ASN A 61 1.59 -7.35 -0.93
CA ASN A 61 0.53 -8.06 -0.21
C ASN A 61 0.46 -7.67 1.27
N ILE A 62 1.61 -7.48 1.92
CA ILE A 62 1.67 -7.01 3.31
C ILE A 62 1.00 -5.65 3.43
N ALA A 63 1.40 -4.70 2.58
CA ALA A 63 0.85 -3.35 2.61
C ALA A 63 -0.63 -3.32 2.27
N LYS A 64 -1.05 -4.11 1.28
CA LYS A 64 -2.45 -4.26 0.88
C LYS A 64 -3.31 -4.77 2.03
N ASN A 65 -2.90 -5.86 2.66
CA ASN A 65 -3.65 -6.46 3.77
C ASN A 65 -3.69 -5.52 4.99
N ALA A 66 -2.59 -4.83 5.28
CA ALA A 66 -2.53 -3.86 6.38
C ALA A 66 -3.47 -2.67 6.14
N ALA A 67 -3.45 -2.07 4.95
CA ALA A 67 -4.34 -0.97 4.58
C ALA A 67 -5.80 -1.39 4.54
N HIS A 68 -6.10 -2.58 4.00
CA HIS A 68 -7.44 -3.14 4.01
C HIS A 68 -7.94 -3.34 5.44
N GLY A 69 -7.14 -3.98 6.31
CA GLY A 69 -7.50 -4.19 7.72
C GLY A 69 -7.72 -2.88 8.47
N LEU A 70 -6.86 -1.88 8.26
CA LEU A 70 -7.05 -0.54 8.82
C LEU A 70 -8.37 0.07 8.37
N ALA A 71 -8.66 0.05 7.06
CA ALA A 71 -9.85 0.67 6.52
C ALA A 71 -11.12 -0.06 6.94
N GLN A 72 -11.11 -1.39 6.93
CA GLN A 72 -12.23 -2.19 7.40
C GLN A 72 -12.51 -1.89 8.89
N SER A 73 -11.47 -1.90 9.72
CA SER A 73 -11.62 -1.58 11.15
C SER A 73 -12.14 -0.15 11.35
N ALA A 74 -11.68 0.82 10.56
CA ALA A 74 -12.16 2.19 10.64
C ALA A 74 -13.64 2.30 10.24
N TRP A 75 -14.09 1.53 9.24
CA TRP A 75 -15.48 1.46 8.81
C TRP A 75 -16.35 0.83 9.89
N ASP A 76 -15.92 -0.31 10.43
CA ASP A 76 -16.61 -1.01 11.52
C ASP A 76 -16.70 -0.15 12.79
N ASN A 77 -15.64 0.61 13.13
CA ASN A 77 -15.61 1.50 14.30
C ASN A 77 -16.58 2.70 14.22
N ILE A 78 -17.06 3.02 13.01
CA ILE A 78 -18.10 4.03 12.83
C ILE A 78 -19.46 3.39 12.60
N ASP A 79 -19.62 2.11 12.90
CA ASP A 79 -20.87 1.35 12.81
C ASP A 79 -21.50 1.39 11.41
N HIS A 80 -20.66 1.52 10.38
CA HIS A 80 -21.09 1.71 8.99
C HIS A 80 -22.01 2.94 8.79
N ASP A 81 -21.90 3.95 9.66
CA ASP A 81 -22.72 5.15 9.64
C ASP A 81 -22.14 6.23 8.70
N CYS A 82 -22.84 6.49 7.59
CA CYS A 82 -22.42 7.49 6.61
C CYS A 82 -22.31 8.92 7.20
N THR A 83 -23.04 9.26 8.26
CA THR A 83 -22.94 10.57 8.91
C THR A 83 -21.62 10.77 9.65
N ARG A 84 -20.92 9.67 9.95
CA ARG A 84 -19.65 9.63 10.67
C ARG A 84 -18.43 9.46 9.76
N LEU A 85 -18.58 9.59 8.43
CA LEU A 85 -17.47 9.42 7.47
C LEU A 85 -16.26 10.33 7.70
N ASN A 86 -16.47 11.51 8.30
CA ASN A 86 -15.36 12.36 8.73
C ASN A 86 -14.44 11.68 9.74
N GLN A 87 -14.97 10.81 10.62
CA GLN A 87 -14.17 10.04 11.57
C GLN A 87 -13.40 8.92 10.85
N PHE A 88 -14.05 8.21 9.92
CA PHE A 88 -13.39 7.23 9.05
C PHE A 88 -12.19 7.84 8.32
N VAL A 89 -12.39 8.98 7.63
CA VAL A 89 -11.32 9.68 6.90
C VAL A 89 -10.17 10.09 7.82
N LYS A 90 -10.46 10.55 9.05
CA LYS A 90 -9.43 10.92 10.04
C LYS A 90 -8.57 9.72 10.46
N ILE A 91 -9.18 8.56 10.70
CA ILE A 91 -8.46 7.33 11.08
C ILE A 91 -7.52 6.91 9.94
N ILE A 92 -8.01 6.87 8.70
CA ILE A 92 -7.18 6.53 7.54
C ILE A 92 -6.04 7.53 7.36
N ASN A 93 -6.31 8.83 7.46
CA ASN A 93 -5.28 9.86 7.30
C ASN A 93 -4.19 9.75 8.38
N ALA A 94 -4.51 9.30 9.60
CA ALA A 94 -3.52 8.98 10.61
C ALA A 94 -2.62 7.80 10.17
N GLY A 95 -3.22 6.69 9.74
CA GLY A 95 -2.47 5.53 9.23
C GLY A 95 -1.61 5.83 8.00
N VAL A 96 -2.10 6.65 7.08
CA VAL A 96 -1.32 7.14 5.92
C VAL A 96 -0.09 7.90 6.40
N ARG A 97 -0.23 8.84 7.35
CA ARG A 97 0.93 9.58 7.89
C ARG A 97 1.99 8.67 8.51
N ASP A 98 1.58 7.64 9.25
CA ASP A 98 2.52 6.67 9.82
C ASP A 98 3.27 5.91 8.74
N VAL A 99 2.58 5.44 7.69
CA VAL A 99 3.23 4.75 6.57
C VAL A 99 4.19 5.64 5.80
N LEU A 100 3.84 6.92 5.58
CA LEU A 100 4.74 7.85 4.89
C LEU A 100 6.08 8.02 5.62
N ARG A 101 6.08 7.93 6.96
CA ARG A 101 7.30 7.96 7.79
C ARG A 101 8.15 6.69 7.61
N ASP A 102 7.51 5.55 7.44
CA ASP A 102 8.17 4.25 7.26
C ASP A 102 8.76 4.09 5.83
N ILE A 103 8.12 4.69 4.84
CA ILE A 103 8.66 4.73 3.46
C ILE A 103 9.93 5.59 3.45
N GLY A 104 11.03 5.05 2.92
CA GLY A 104 12.35 5.67 2.90
C GLY A 104 13.26 5.29 4.08
N THR A 105 12.67 4.85 5.19
CA THR A 105 13.41 4.35 6.36
C THR A 105 13.46 2.82 6.36
N LYS A 106 12.29 2.16 6.31
CA LYS A 106 12.14 0.70 6.33
C LYS A 106 12.10 0.07 4.95
N TYR A 107 11.50 0.77 3.98
CA TYR A 107 11.39 0.32 2.59
C TYR A 107 12.10 1.31 1.65
N ARG A 108 12.82 0.80 0.65
CA ARG A 108 13.56 1.60 -0.34
C ARG A 108 13.45 0.97 -1.74
N GLY A 109 13.69 1.77 -2.78
CA GLY A 109 13.64 1.32 -4.17
C GLY A 109 12.32 0.64 -4.52
N ARG A 110 12.39 -0.48 -5.23
CA ARG A 110 11.21 -1.27 -5.64
C ARG A 110 10.34 -1.72 -4.46
N ALA A 111 10.94 -2.08 -3.33
CA ALA A 111 10.16 -2.49 -2.15
C ALA A 111 9.29 -1.35 -1.61
N ALA A 112 9.77 -0.10 -1.67
CA ALA A 112 8.95 1.06 -1.30
C ALA A 112 7.79 1.25 -2.28
N GLU A 113 8.07 1.17 -3.58
CA GLU A 113 7.05 1.29 -4.63
C GLU A 113 5.97 0.21 -4.47
N ASP A 114 6.35 -1.06 -4.36
CA ASP A 114 5.41 -2.18 -4.16
C ASP A 114 4.58 -2.01 -2.89
N PHE A 115 5.22 -1.61 -1.78
CA PHE A 115 4.51 -1.35 -0.52
C PHE A 115 3.49 -0.21 -0.68
N GLY A 116 3.89 0.93 -1.25
CA GLY A 116 2.99 2.07 -1.42
C GLY A 116 1.81 1.78 -2.35
N ILE A 117 2.05 1.05 -3.45
CA ILE A 117 0.98 0.62 -4.38
C ILE A 117 0.05 -0.39 -3.69
N GLY A 118 0.60 -1.33 -2.92
CA GLY A 118 -0.20 -2.28 -2.13
C GLY A 118 -1.10 -1.55 -1.13
N TYR A 119 -0.55 -0.58 -0.41
CA TYR A 119 -1.28 0.23 0.57
C TYR A 119 -2.47 0.97 -0.06
N ILE A 120 -2.25 1.64 -1.20
CA ILE A 120 -3.32 2.32 -1.97
C ILE A 120 -4.41 1.32 -2.37
N HIS A 121 -4.05 0.12 -2.83
CA HIS A 121 -5.06 -0.90 -3.18
C HIS A 121 -5.88 -1.36 -1.98
N GLY A 122 -5.25 -1.61 -0.84
CA GLY A 122 -5.98 -2.04 0.35
C GLY A 122 -7.02 -1.01 0.80
N LEU A 123 -6.69 0.29 0.74
CA LEU A 123 -7.66 1.36 1.02
C LEU A 123 -8.81 1.37 0.01
N ARG A 124 -8.48 1.24 -1.29
CA ARG A 124 -9.49 1.25 -2.37
C ARG A 124 -10.47 0.10 -2.27
N ASP A 125 -10.01 -1.08 -1.86
CA ASP A 125 -10.85 -2.28 -1.74
C ASP A 125 -11.99 -2.06 -0.71
N VAL A 126 -11.70 -1.39 0.41
CA VAL A 126 -12.74 -1.05 1.41
C VAL A 126 -13.55 0.17 0.98
N LEU A 127 -12.91 1.19 0.40
CA LEU A 127 -13.62 2.38 -0.10
C LEU A 127 -14.71 2.02 -1.11
N ARG A 128 -14.54 0.96 -1.90
CA ARG A 128 -15.62 0.45 -2.77
C ARG A 128 -16.91 0.22 -2.00
N THR A 129 -16.82 -0.48 -0.87
CA THR A 129 -17.96 -0.80 0.00
C THR A 129 -18.54 0.49 0.58
N VAL A 130 -17.68 1.34 1.15
CA VAL A 130 -18.10 2.61 1.76
C VAL A 130 -18.81 3.53 0.75
N VAL A 131 -18.27 3.65 -0.46
CA VAL A 131 -18.85 4.47 -1.54
C VAL A 131 -20.22 3.93 -1.96
N ARG A 132 -20.39 2.60 -2.03
CA ARG A 132 -21.67 1.96 -2.35
C ARG A 132 -22.71 2.22 -1.26
N ASP A 133 -22.31 2.14 0.00
CA ASP A 133 -23.22 2.26 1.14
C ASP A 133 -23.54 3.75 1.42
N CYS A 134 -22.62 4.68 1.08
CA CYS A 134 -22.72 6.12 1.32
C CYS A 134 -22.71 6.95 0.03
N VAL A 135 -23.70 6.74 -0.83
CA VAL A 135 -23.84 7.39 -2.15
C VAL A 135 -23.85 8.93 -2.08
N GLY A 136 -24.31 9.53 -0.99
CA GLY A 136 -24.29 10.99 -0.81
C GLY A 136 -22.87 11.58 -0.72
N GLU A 137 -21.88 10.76 -0.39
CA GLU A 137 -20.56 11.20 0.05
C GLU A 137 -19.44 10.85 -0.95
N CYS A 138 -19.79 10.49 -2.20
CA CYS A 138 -18.83 10.10 -3.23
C CYS A 138 -17.71 11.14 -3.40
N ARG A 139 -18.06 12.44 -3.36
CA ARG A 139 -17.11 13.54 -3.54
C ARG A 139 -16.10 13.58 -2.39
N MET A 140 -16.58 13.54 -1.14
CA MET A 140 -15.71 13.54 0.05
C MET A 140 -14.75 12.35 0.04
N LEU A 141 -15.25 11.16 -0.29
CA LEU A 141 -14.44 9.94 -0.38
C LEU A 141 -13.43 10.01 -1.52
N GLY A 142 -13.81 10.62 -2.65
CA GLY A 142 -12.91 10.92 -3.75
C GLY A 142 -11.80 11.88 -3.35
N ASP A 143 -12.15 13.03 -2.77
CA ASP A 143 -11.20 14.03 -2.27
C ASP A 143 -10.20 13.38 -1.30
N ALA A 144 -10.67 12.62 -0.32
CA ALA A 144 -9.83 11.93 0.65
C ALA A 144 -8.85 10.94 -0.03
N MET A 145 -9.34 10.10 -0.95
CA MET A 145 -8.48 9.16 -1.69
C MET A 145 -7.42 9.89 -2.53
N GLY A 146 -7.79 11.00 -3.16
CA GLY A 146 -6.89 11.84 -3.93
C GLY A 146 -5.74 12.37 -3.06
N GLU A 147 -6.06 12.88 -1.87
CA GLU A 147 -5.07 13.36 -0.90
C GLU A 147 -4.12 12.24 -0.45
N TRP A 148 -4.66 11.09 -0.04
CA TRP A 148 -3.86 9.96 0.44
C TRP A 148 -2.92 9.43 -0.64
N SER A 149 -3.45 9.27 -1.86
CA SER A 149 -2.69 8.81 -3.02
C SER A 149 -1.63 9.83 -3.43
N GLY A 150 -1.94 11.13 -3.39
CA GLY A 150 -0.99 12.20 -3.75
C GLY A 150 0.19 12.28 -2.78
N LYS A 151 -0.09 12.19 -1.47
CA LYS A 151 0.95 12.11 -0.44
C LYS A 151 1.83 10.88 -0.64
N MET A 152 1.22 9.72 -0.91
CA MET A 152 1.94 8.47 -1.16
C MET A 152 2.82 8.58 -2.41
N PHE A 153 2.26 9.05 -3.52
CA PHE A 153 2.98 9.30 -4.77
C PHE A 153 4.23 10.14 -4.54
N CYS A 154 4.09 11.28 -3.87
CA CYS A 154 5.22 12.17 -3.61
C CYS A 154 6.28 11.52 -2.73
N ARG A 155 5.87 10.81 -1.67
CA ARG A 155 6.83 10.15 -0.79
C ARG A 155 7.59 9.05 -1.52
N LEU A 156 6.91 8.25 -2.33
CA LEU A 156 7.54 7.24 -3.18
C LEU A 156 8.50 7.89 -4.17
N ALA A 157 8.06 8.93 -4.88
CA ALA A 157 8.85 9.58 -5.91
C ALA A 157 10.18 10.13 -5.37
N VAL A 158 10.14 10.75 -4.20
CA VAL A 158 11.35 11.23 -3.50
C VAL A 158 12.27 10.08 -3.10
N VAL A 159 11.71 8.96 -2.61
CA VAL A 159 12.50 7.82 -2.14
C VAL A 159 13.13 7.01 -3.27
N ILE A 160 12.45 6.91 -4.42
CA ILE A 160 12.94 6.14 -5.58
C ILE A 160 13.66 7.01 -6.61
N GLY A 161 13.56 8.34 -6.51
CA GLY A 161 14.24 9.30 -7.39
C GLY A 161 13.57 9.50 -8.76
N HIS A 162 12.37 8.97 -8.96
CA HIS A 162 11.58 9.15 -10.17
C HIS A 162 10.08 9.00 -9.87
N ALA A 163 9.20 9.40 -10.79
CA ALA A 163 7.76 9.18 -10.61
C ALA A 163 7.45 7.67 -10.54
N PRO A 164 6.72 7.19 -9.51
CA PRO A 164 6.33 5.79 -9.40
C PRO A 164 5.33 5.41 -10.50
N SER A 165 5.34 4.14 -10.86
CA SER A 165 4.41 3.54 -11.79
C SER A 165 3.27 2.85 -11.04
N PHE A 166 2.02 3.09 -11.42
CA PHE A 166 0.88 2.38 -10.83
C PHE A 166 0.58 1.12 -11.66
N THR A 167 1.01 -0.04 -11.16
CA THR A 167 1.00 -1.29 -11.94
C THR A 167 -0.28 -2.10 -11.81
N SER A 168 -1.06 -1.93 -10.74
CA SER A 168 -2.32 -2.65 -10.57
C SER A 168 -3.52 -1.81 -11.04
N ARG A 169 -3.87 -2.03 -12.32
CA ARG A 169 -4.91 -1.30 -13.05
C ARG A 169 -6.31 -1.84 -12.80
N ILE A 170 -6.67 -2.02 -11.53
CA ILE A 170 -7.98 -2.56 -11.15
C ILE A 170 -8.92 -1.40 -10.84
N ALA A 171 -10.05 -1.35 -11.53
CA ALA A 171 -11.13 -0.39 -11.32
C ALA A 171 -12.22 -1.03 -10.46
N ASN A 172 -12.34 -0.61 -9.19
CA ASN A 172 -13.19 -1.32 -8.22
C ASN A 172 -14.42 -0.54 -7.76
N ILE A 173 -14.53 0.77 -8.02
CA ILE A 173 -15.65 1.59 -7.53
C ILE A 173 -16.74 1.67 -8.60
N ASP A 174 -17.97 1.27 -8.27
CA ASP A 174 -19.11 1.29 -9.21
C ASP A 174 -19.42 2.71 -9.72
N GLY A 175 -19.47 2.83 -11.05
CA GLY A 175 -19.52 4.08 -11.78
C GLY A 175 -20.91 4.56 -12.07
N GLY A 176 -21.92 3.68 -12.01
CA GLY A 176 -23.32 4.05 -12.20
C GLY A 176 -23.84 4.99 -11.11
N ILE A 177 -23.26 4.89 -9.91
CA ILE A 177 -23.73 5.62 -8.73
C ILE A 177 -22.79 6.77 -8.36
N CYS A 178 -21.49 6.48 -8.16
CA CYS A 178 -20.54 7.45 -7.62
C CYS A 178 -19.40 7.84 -8.58
N GLY A 179 -19.28 7.16 -9.72
CA GLY A 179 -18.07 7.18 -10.54
C GLY A 179 -17.57 8.57 -10.92
N ARG A 180 -18.48 9.45 -11.38
CA ARG A 180 -18.10 10.80 -11.84
C ARG A 180 -17.69 11.71 -10.70
N ALA A 181 -18.50 11.77 -9.63
CA ALA A 181 -18.24 12.64 -8.48
C ALA A 181 -16.98 12.21 -7.73
N TYR A 182 -16.84 10.91 -7.47
CA TYR A 182 -15.65 10.33 -6.86
C TYR A 182 -14.39 10.57 -7.71
N ARG A 183 -14.43 10.22 -9.01
CA ARG A 183 -13.25 10.39 -9.89
C ARG A 183 -12.81 11.83 -9.92
N SER A 184 -13.71 12.77 -10.22
CA SER A 184 -13.32 14.17 -10.40
C SER A 184 -12.70 14.73 -9.12
N ALA A 185 -13.25 14.40 -7.96
CA ALA A 185 -12.73 14.80 -6.66
C ALA A 185 -11.33 14.20 -6.41
N CYS A 186 -11.19 12.88 -6.59
CA CYS A 186 -9.91 12.18 -6.41
C CYS A 186 -8.81 12.71 -7.33
N GLU A 187 -9.09 12.85 -8.63
CA GLU A 187 -8.11 13.32 -9.60
C GLU A 187 -7.67 14.76 -9.30
N ASN A 188 -8.62 15.65 -9.01
CA ASN A 188 -8.32 17.05 -8.69
C ASN A 188 -7.48 17.17 -7.42
N ASN A 189 -7.86 16.47 -6.35
CA ASN A 189 -7.16 16.58 -5.08
C ASN A 189 -5.80 15.87 -5.11
N PHE A 190 -5.67 14.77 -5.86
CA PHE A 190 -4.38 14.14 -6.13
C PHE A 190 -3.43 15.13 -6.82
N VAL A 191 -3.87 15.77 -7.91
CA VAL A 191 -3.05 16.71 -8.68
C VAL A 191 -2.63 17.88 -7.81
N GLY A 192 -3.56 18.50 -7.08
CA GLY A 192 -3.26 19.62 -6.18
C GLY A 192 -2.26 19.23 -5.09
N THR A 193 -2.47 18.08 -4.45
CA THR A 193 -1.55 17.54 -3.43
C THR A 193 -0.16 17.30 -4.00
N ALA A 194 -0.07 16.61 -5.14
CA ALA A 194 1.20 16.22 -5.71
C ALA A 194 2.01 17.41 -6.25
N GLN A 195 1.35 18.36 -6.93
CA GLN A 195 2.00 19.57 -7.42
C GLN A 195 2.49 20.45 -6.27
N SER A 196 1.77 20.49 -5.14
CA SER A 196 2.20 21.22 -3.95
C SER A 196 3.36 20.54 -3.22
N MET A 197 3.36 19.22 -3.12
CA MET A 197 4.32 18.48 -2.28
C MET A 197 5.59 18.04 -3.04
N CYS A 198 5.48 17.73 -4.34
CA CYS A 198 6.57 17.18 -5.12
C CYS A 198 6.54 17.63 -6.60
N PRO A 199 6.58 18.95 -6.88
CA PRO A 199 6.40 19.49 -8.24
C PRO A 199 7.37 18.90 -9.28
N ALA A 200 8.60 18.57 -8.87
CA ALA A 200 9.60 17.94 -9.73
C ALA A 200 9.15 16.59 -10.34
N TYR A 201 8.29 15.84 -9.64
CA TYR A 201 7.78 14.54 -10.07
C TYR A 201 6.31 14.59 -10.52
N ALA A 202 5.60 15.69 -10.28
CA ALA A 202 4.17 15.86 -10.54
C ALA A 202 3.88 16.28 -11.99
N ASN A 203 4.53 15.64 -12.97
CA ASN A 203 4.40 15.95 -14.39
C ASN A 203 4.72 14.73 -15.28
N GLY A 204 4.30 14.82 -16.54
CA GLY A 204 4.56 13.80 -17.56
C GLY A 204 3.70 12.54 -17.46
N HIS A 205 3.96 11.60 -18.36
CA HIS A 205 3.15 10.40 -18.53
C HIS A 205 3.06 9.49 -17.29
N PRO A 206 4.17 9.21 -16.55
CA PRO A 206 4.09 8.39 -15.35
C PRO A 206 3.19 9.01 -14.27
N PHE A 207 3.24 10.33 -14.09
CA PHE A 207 2.38 11.05 -13.16
C PHE A 207 0.91 10.94 -13.56
N TRP A 208 0.55 11.22 -14.82
CA TRP A 208 -0.84 11.15 -15.26
C TRP A 208 -1.42 9.74 -15.15
N ASN A 209 -0.65 8.72 -15.52
CA ASN A 209 -1.09 7.33 -15.44
C ASN A 209 -1.25 6.86 -13.99
N PHE A 210 -0.53 7.46 -13.04
CA PHE A 210 -0.59 7.05 -11.65
C PHE A 210 -1.99 7.29 -11.07
N TYR A 211 -2.61 8.43 -11.37
CA TYR A 211 -3.87 8.80 -10.73
C TYR A 211 -5.09 8.65 -11.62
N ARG A 212 -4.97 8.86 -12.94
CA ARG A 212 -6.14 8.95 -13.83
C ARG A 212 -7.03 7.72 -13.73
N GLY A 213 -8.29 7.95 -13.42
CA GLY A 213 -9.25 6.88 -13.22
C GLY A 213 -9.53 6.09 -14.50
N ARG A 214 -9.54 6.77 -15.66
CA ARG A 214 -9.71 6.14 -16.98
C ARG A 214 -8.57 5.19 -17.35
N ASP A 215 -7.39 5.40 -16.78
CA ASP A 215 -6.17 4.63 -17.08
C ASP A 215 -5.95 3.52 -16.04
N GLY A 216 -6.93 3.32 -15.14
CA GLY A 216 -6.84 2.35 -14.03
C GLY A 216 -5.92 2.80 -12.91
N GLY A 217 -5.62 4.09 -12.80
CA GLY A 217 -4.79 4.67 -11.75
C GLY A 217 -5.42 4.58 -10.35
N SER A 218 -4.82 5.27 -9.38
CA SER A 218 -5.27 5.30 -8.00
C SER A 218 -6.69 5.87 -7.82
N CYS A 219 -7.15 6.73 -8.73
CA CYS A 219 -8.54 7.21 -8.78
C CYS A 219 -9.46 6.37 -9.69
N GLY A 220 -9.04 5.14 -10.02
CA GLY A 220 -9.78 4.20 -10.86
C GLY A 220 -11.15 3.86 -10.29
N TYR A 221 -12.16 3.92 -11.15
CA TYR A 221 -13.54 3.51 -10.90
C TYR A 221 -14.03 2.69 -12.11
N ASN A 222 -14.90 1.72 -11.89
CA ASN A 222 -15.54 0.94 -12.93
C ASN A 222 -16.72 1.74 -13.50
N PRO A 223 -16.75 2.17 -14.77
CA PRO A 223 -17.85 2.96 -15.31
C PRO A 223 -19.16 2.18 -15.56
N TYR A 224 -19.19 0.86 -15.35
CA TYR A 224 -20.31 -0.03 -15.68
C TYR A 224 -20.88 -0.75 -14.45
#